data_AF-A0A9D4RPN9-F1
#
_entry.id   AF-A0A9D4RPN9-F1
#
_cell.length_a   1.000
_cell.length_b   1.000
_cell.length_c   1.000
_cell.angle_alpha   90.00
_cell.angle_beta   90.00
_cell.angle_gamma   90.00
#
_symmetry.space_group_name_H-M   'P 1'
#
loop_
_entity.id
_entity.type
_entity.pdbx_description
1 polymer ?
#
loop_
_entity_poly.entity_id
_entity_poly.type
_entity_poly.pdbx_seq_one_letter_code
_entity_poly.pdbx_strand_id
1 'polypeptide(L)'
;MDGKVQIYIPPYSAQEALIYCPCMFLFDTLYLFEALHNITDYSLLVHVYFSQCSKVTQISELTNSQPTGLEGMSVELETVLGEIKTLQISQKASIQSLQKTYKEHSAVMIEQMRGNLNTYIDECDNSSAGTSGGNEQYLKEEMCRSVLSIVNEFDNITAKELNEMKDEVISIKGSVTSSIHKCTTLHNDLSQFHELVQKIGDNKELCLIASIKCKHIIQQALTLLGKSGKAFNVQRKSVHNVRIPSDSYECSIAGICVLTDGQVLVADSKNKRIKLLNQQYQVVNHWDVTAGPWDICLITSSEVAVAVNDHDSKIHEVQFITVNQGKLVSGRKFQLQHECTCITHHQGDLFVTSGQELYKYSLNGKQLCRLYQDRSARLTGKNHGESILITCVLCTGICLAIVGKGV
;
A
#
# COMPACT_ATOMS: atom_id res chain seq x y z
N MET A 1 11.14 24.15 -6.10
CA MET A 1 10.76 24.46 -4.69
C MET A 1 9.60 23.54 -4.36
N ASP A 2 9.88 22.36 -3.82
CA ASP A 2 9.01 21.20 -4.06
C ASP A 2 8.11 20.92 -2.84
N GLY A 3 7.53 22.00 -2.30
CA GLY A 3 6.63 21.97 -1.16
C GLY A 3 5.24 21.51 -1.57
N LYS A 4 4.89 20.25 -1.31
CA LYS A 4 3.52 19.74 -1.46
C LYS A 4 2.62 20.43 -0.43
N VAL A 5 1.75 21.35 -0.86
CA VAL A 5 0.78 22.00 0.02
C VAL A 5 -0.46 21.12 0.16
N GLN A 6 -0.86 20.84 1.40
CA GLN A 6 -2.14 20.20 1.72
C GLN A 6 -3.08 21.25 2.32
N ILE A 7 -4.31 21.30 1.82
CA ILE A 7 -5.34 22.25 2.27
C ILE A 7 -6.37 21.47 3.08
N TYR A 8 -6.58 21.88 4.32
CA TYR A 8 -7.48 21.22 5.27
C TYR A 8 -8.65 22.15 5.62
N ILE A 9 -9.87 21.66 5.41
CA ILE A 9 -11.11 22.33 5.80
C ILE A 9 -11.63 21.60 7.06
N PRO A 10 -11.71 22.26 8.23
CA PRO A 10 -12.29 21.64 9.41
C PRO A 10 -13.81 21.45 9.25
N PRO A 11 -14.40 20.37 9.80
CA PRO A 11 -15.86 20.24 9.88
C PRO A 11 -16.47 21.28 10.83
N TYR A 12 -17.76 21.57 10.62
CA TYR A 12 -18.52 22.57 11.41
C TYR A 12 -18.68 22.18 12.89
N SER A 13 -18.64 23.21 13.75
CA SER A 13 -19.17 23.32 15.12
C SER A 13 -19.00 22.12 16.07
N ALA A 14 -18.22 22.31 17.13
CA ALA A 14 -17.89 21.29 18.12
C ALA A 14 -19.10 20.81 18.95
N GLN A 15 -19.28 19.48 18.99
CA GLN A 15 -19.49 18.81 20.28
C GLN A 15 -18.86 17.41 20.35
N GLU A 16 -18.61 16.73 19.22
CA GLU A 16 -17.84 15.47 19.18
C GLU A 16 -16.86 15.46 17.99
N ALA A 17 -15.57 15.69 18.24
CA ALA A 17 -14.52 15.60 17.21
C ALA A 17 -13.13 15.32 17.80
N LEU A 18 -12.72 14.04 17.82
CA LEU A 18 -11.35 13.66 18.16
C LEU A 18 -10.93 12.32 17.52
N ILE A 19 -10.99 12.21 16.19
CA ILE A 19 -10.44 11.06 15.44
C ILE A 19 -9.62 11.55 14.23
N TYR A 20 -8.34 11.17 14.20
CA TYR A 20 -7.43 11.36 13.06
C TYR A 20 -7.72 10.34 11.94
N CYS A 21 -7.54 10.74 10.68
CA CYS A 21 -7.58 9.84 9.52
C CYS A 21 -6.32 10.03 8.64
N PRO A 22 -5.44 9.00 8.49
CA PRO A 22 -4.20 9.12 7.73
C PRO A 22 -4.18 8.29 6.44
N CYS A 23 -4.22 8.94 5.26
CA CYS A 23 -4.01 8.26 3.96
C CYS A 23 -3.36 9.21 2.92
N MET A 24 -2.22 8.84 2.31
CA MET A 24 -1.86 9.00 0.87
C MET A 24 -0.37 8.69 0.58
N PHE A 25 -0.04 8.27 -0.66
CA PHE A 25 1.17 7.52 -1.06
C PHE A 25 1.84 8.09 -2.35
N LEU A 26 2.95 7.56 -2.89
CA LEU A 26 4.27 7.12 -2.34
C LEU A 26 5.21 6.81 -3.53
N PHE A 27 6.48 7.24 -3.45
CA PHE A 27 7.64 6.92 -4.33
C PHE A 27 8.93 7.32 -3.55
N ASP A 28 10.19 6.95 -3.84
CA ASP A 28 10.87 6.16 -4.89
C ASP A 28 12.01 5.30 -4.27
N THR A 29 12.44 4.18 -4.90
CA THR A 29 13.85 3.70 -4.95
C THR A 29 14.00 2.44 -5.85
N LEU A 30 14.89 2.49 -6.85
CA LEU A 30 15.25 1.34 -7.69
C LEU A 30 16.72 1.47 -8.17
N TYR A 31 17.69 1.28 -7.25
CA TYR A 31 19.13 1.41 -7.55
C TYR A 31 20.01 0.68 -6.51
N LEU A 32 19.97 -0.66 -6.47
CA LEU A 32 20.88 -1.46 -5.62
C LEU A 32 21.02 -2.95 -6.04
N PHE A 33 21.14 -3.26 -7.34
CA PHE A 33 21.06 -4.66 -7.82
C PHE A 33 22.20 -5.17 -8.73
N GLU A 34 23.29 -4.41 -8.95
CA GLU A 34 24.38 -4.83 -9.85
C GLU A 34 25.60 -5.52 -9.18
N ALA A 35 25.57 -5.79 -7.87
CA ALA A 35 26.76 -6.23 -7.12
C ALA A 35 26.88 -7.74 -6.79
N LEU A 36 25.89 -8.59 -7.10
CA LEU A 36 25.79 -9.97 -6.55
C LEU A 36 25.55 -11.06 -7.60
N HIS A 37 26.16 -10.96 -8.79
CA HIS A 37 25.74 -11.78 -9.94
C HIS A 37 26.21 -13.26 -9.97
N ASN A 38 26.93 -13.77 -8.96
CA ASN A 38 27.61 -15.08 -9.04
C ASN A 38 27.20 -16.15 -8.00
N ILE A 39 26.00 -16.08 -7.41
CA ILE A 39 25.48 -17.17 -6.56
C ILE A 39 24.09 -17.61 -7.05
N THR A 40 24.03 -18.78 -7.71
CA THR A 40 22.79 -19.36 -8.26
C THR A 40 21.74 -19.68 -7.18
N ASP A 41 22.17 -19.99 -5.95
CA ASP A 41 21.28 -20.38 -4.84
C ASP A 41 20.43 -19.22 -4.29
N TYR A 42 20.86 -17.97 -4.43
CA TYR A 42 20.04 -16.82 -4.03
C TYR A 42 18.75 -16.71 -4.85
N SER A 43 18.75 -17.19 -6.10
CA SER A 43 17.54 -17.18 -6.94
C SER A 43 16.40 -17.97 -6.30
N LEU A 44 16.68 -19.09 -5.63
CA LEU A 44 15.68 -19.92 -4.96
C LEU A 44 15.05 -19.21 -3.75
N LEU A 45 15.88 -18.55 -2.92
CA LEU A 45 15.43 -17.79 -1.76
C LEU A 45 14.56 -16.59 -2.18
N VAL A 46 15.00 -15.88 -3.23
CA VAL A 46 14.26 -14.78 -3.87
C VAL A 46 12.94 -15.28 -4.46
N HIS A 47 12.92 -16.43 -5.14
CA HIS A 47 11.70 -17.00 -5.72
C HIS A 47 10.67 -17.42 -4.65
N VAL A 48 11.13 -17.95 -3.51
CA VAL A 48 10.28 -18.25 -2.34
C VAL A 48 9.73 -16.96 -1.72
N TYR A 49 10.55 -15.93 -1.58
CA TYR A 49 10.15 -14.63 -1.03
C TYR A 49 9.11 -13.93 -1.92
N PHE A 50 9.36 -13.83 -3.24
CA PHE A 50 8.40 -13.26 -4.19
C PHE A 50 7.12 -14.09 -4.30
N SER A 51 7.21 -15.43 -4.23
CA SER A 51 6.02 -16.29 -4.16
C SER A 51 5.18 -16.00 -2.91
N GLN A 52 5.80 -15.70 -1.77
CA GLN A 52 5.09 -15.31 -0.55
C GLN A 52 4.45 -13.92 -0.67
N CYS A 53 5.16 -12.92 -1.20
CA CYS A 53 4.60 -11.58 -1.45
C CYS A 53 3.43 -11.61 -2.45
N SER A 54 3.52 -12.40 -3.52
CA SER A 54 2.44 -12.56 -4.50
C SER A 54 1.18 -13.19 -3.87
N LYS A 55 1.34 -14.18 -2.99
CA LYS A 55 0.21 -14.86 -2.33
C LYS A 55 -0.41 -14.01 -1.22
N VAL A 56 0.38 -13.23 -0.48
CA VAL A 56 -0.14 -12.20 0.44
C VAL A 56 -0.96 -11.14 -0.29
N THR A 57 -0.60 -10.84 -1.54
CA THR A 57 -1.39 -9.94 -2.41
C THR A 57 -2.73 -10.58 -2.80
N GLN A 58 -2.74 -11.87 -3.18
CA GLN A 58 -3.98 -12.63 -3.44
C GLN A 58 -4.94 -12.70 -2.24
N ILE A 59 -4.43 -12.85 -1.01
CA ILE A 59 -5.25 -12.78 0.21
C ILE A 59 -5.92 -11.39 0.34
N SER A 60 -5.22 -10.32 -0.07
CA SER A 60 -5.79 -8.97 -0.12
C SER A 60 -6.75 -8.75 -1.28
N GLU A 61 -6.74 -9.58 -2.32
CA GLU A 61 -7.70 -9.55 -3.42
C GLU A 61 -8.99 -10.31 -3.05
N LEU A 62 -8.86 -11.49 -2.42
CA LEU A 62 -9.99 -12.30 -1.91
C LEU A 62 -10.82 -11.56 -0.85
N THR A 63 -10.20 -10.74 -0.01
CA THR A 63 -10.92 -9.89 0.96
C THR A 63 -11.68 -8.72 0.32
N ASN A 64 -11.54 -8.50 -0.99
CA ASN A 64 -12.21 -7.43 -1.75
C ASN A 64 -13.24 -7.94 -2.79
N SER A 65 -13.32 -9.26 -3.04
CA SER A 65 -14.41 -9.85 -3.84
C SER A 65 -15.72 -9.96 -3.04
N GLN A 66 -16.88 -9.88 -3.71
CA GLN A 66 -18.18 -10.05 -3.05
C GLN A 66 -18.29 -11.44 -2.41
N PRO A 67 -18.85 -11.55 -1.18
CA PRO A 67 -18.90 -12.83 -0.48
C PRO A 67 -19.95 -13.77 -1.10
N THR A 68 -19.52 -14.96 -1.49
CA THR A 68 -20.35 -16.16 -1.63
C THR A 68 -20.77 -16.70 -0.25
N GLY A 69 -21.43 -15.83 0.52
CA GLY A 69 -21.74 -16.06 1.93
C GLY A 69 -20.50 -16.11 2.84
N LEU A 70 -20.75 -16.24 4.14
CA LEU A 70 -19.67 -16.43 5.13
C LEU A 70 -19.00 -17.81 5.00
N GLU A 71 -19.70 -18.80 4.44
CA GLU A 71 -19.15 -20.14 4.15
C GLU A 71 -18.05 -20.06 3.08
N GLY A 72 -18.23 -19.27 2.02
CA GLY A 72 -17.21 -19.06 0.97
C GLY A 72 -15.90 -18.53 1.55
N MET A 73 -15.97 -17.50 2.40
CA MET A 73 -14.79 -16.96 3.09
C MET A 73 -14.10 -18.01 3.98
N SER A 74 -14.85 -18.90 4.64
CA SER A 74 -14.26 -19.96 5.46
C SER A 74 -13.49 -20.99 4.64
N VAL A 75 -14.01 -21.37 3.47
CA VAL A 75 -13.34 -22.33 2.55
C VAL A 75 -12.08 -21.73 1.94
N GLU A 76 -12.11 -20.46 1.56
CA GLU A 76 -10.94 -19.74 1.05
C GLU A 76 -9.86 -19.56 2.14
N LEU A 77 -10.27 -19.27 3.38
CA LEU A 77 -9.34 -19.12 4.51
C LEU A 77 -8.60 -20.44 4.83
N GLU A 78 -9.30 -21.58 4.82
CA GLU A 78 -8.68 -22.91 4.96
C GLU A 78 -7.78 -23.26 3.77
N THR A 79 -8.15 -22.86 2.56
CA THR A 79 -7.32 -23.04 1.35
C THR A 79 -5.99 -22.30 1.51
N VAL A 80 -6.04 -21.02 1.89
CA VAL A 80 -4.86 -20.20 2.20
C VAL A 80 -4.02 -20.82 3.33
N LEU A 81 -4.67 -21.36 4.37
CA LEU A 81 -3.98 -22.03 5.47
C LEU A 81 -3.23 -23.29 5.01
N GLY A 82 -3.82 -24.06 4.09
CA GLY A 82 -3.21 -25.22 3.44
C GLY A 82 -2.00 -24.85 2.57
N GLU A 83 -2.08 -23.74 1.84
CA GLU A 83 -0.94 -23.22 1.07
C GLU A 83 0.21 -22.75 1.97
N ILE A 84 -0.09 -22.05 3.08
CA ILE A 84 0.92 -21.62 4.06
C ILE A 84 1.66 -22.84 4.64
N LYS A 85 0.94 -23.91 5.02
CA LYS A 85 1.55 -25.17 5.47
C LYS A 85 2.44 -25.80 4.39
N THR A 86 1.99 -25.78 3.13
CA THR A 86 2.78 -26.29 1.99
C THR A 86 4.07 -25.49 1.77
N LEU A 87 4.00 -24.16 1.88
CA LEU A 87 5.17 -23.26 1.80
C LEU A 87 6.17 -23.51 2.95
N GLN A 88 5.70 -23.77 4.17
CA GLN A 88 6.56 -24.12 5.31
C GLN A 88 7.33 -25.43 5.06
N ILE A 89 6.65 -26.45 4.50
CA ILE A 89 7.28 -27.73 4.14
C ILE A 89 8.33 -27.52 3.04
N SER A 90 8.00 -26.76 2.01
CA SER A 90 8.92 -26.40 0.91
C SER A 90 10.15 -25.64 1.42
N GLN A 91 9.98 -24.61 2.25
CA GLN A 91 11.10 -23.88 2.87
C GLN A 91 12.01 -24.80 3.70
N LYS A 92 11.42 -25.68 4.52
CA LYS A 92 12.19 -26.63 5.33
C LYS A 92 13.03 -27.58 4.44
N ALA A 93 12.46 -28.06 3.35
CA ALA A 93 13.17 -28.90 2.38
C ALA A 93 14.30 -28.13 1.66
N SER A 94 14.07 -26.88 1.24
CA SER A 94 15.08 -26.03 0.60
C SER A 94 16.27 -25.76 1.54
N ILE A 95 16.02 -25.43 2.81
CA ILE A 95 17.08 -25.24 3.82
C ILE A 95 17.88 -26.54 4.02
N GLN A 96 17.21 -27.69 4.11
CA GLN A 96 17.90 -28.99 4.21
C GLN A 96 18.72 -29.31 2.96
N SER A 97 18.27 -28.93 1.77
CA SER A 97 19.03 -29.12 0.53
C SER A 97 20.27 -28.23 0.49
N LEU A 98 20.16 -26.93 0.82
CA LEU A 98 21.31 -26.03 0.88
C LEU A 98 22.36 -26.51 1.90
N GLN A 99 21.91 -26.96 3.08
CA GLN A 99 22.79 -27.55 4.10
C GLN A 99 23.50 -28.83 3.62
N LYS A 100 22.89 -29.58 2.69
CA LYS A 100 23.51 -30.75 2.07
C LYS A 100 24.53 -30.31 1.01
N THR A 101 24.13 -29.47 0.05
CA THR A 101 25.00 -28.97 -1.03
C THR A 101 26.26 -28.29 -0.47
N TYR A 102 26.12 -27.47 0.58
CA TYR A 102 27.26 -26.83 1.24
C TYR A 102 28.26 -27.84 1.80
N LYS A 103 27.78 -28.90 2.49
CA LYS A 103 28.64 -29.96 3.03
C LYS A 103 29.37 -30.73 1.93
N GLU A 104 28.68 -31.02 0.83
CA GLU A 104 29.25 -31.72 -0.32
C GLU A 104 30.33 -30.85 -1.00
N HIS A 105 30.05 -29.56 -1.22
CA HIS A 105 31.01 -28.62 -1.81
C HIS A 105 32.25 -28.40 -0.92
N SER A 106 32.07 -28.19 0.38
CA SER A 106 33.19 -28.03 1.32
C SER A 106 34.07 -29.29 1.37
N ALA A 107 33.47 -30.49 1.33
CA ALA A 107 34.23 -31.74 1.33
C ALA A 107 35.07 -31.89 0.05
N VAL A 108 34.51 -31.58 -1.12
CA VAL A 108 35.27 -31.60 -2.40
C VAL A 108 36.42 -30.61 -2.38
N MET A 109 36.19 -29.38 -1.88
CA MET A 109 37.23 -28.35 -1.80
C MET A 109 38.38 -28.76 -0.86
N ILE A 110 38.06 -29.35 0.30
CA ILE A 110 39.05 -29.87 1.25
C ILE A 110 39.91 -30.98 0.63
N GLU A 111 39.30 -31.95 -0.06
CA GLU A 111 40.08 -33.03 -0.71
C GLU A 111 40.91 -32.53 -1.90
N GLN A 112 40.45 -31.53 -2.67
CA GLN A 112 41.25 -30.88 -3.69
C GLN A 112 42.48 -30.16 -3.10
N MET A 113 42.30 -29.41 -2.01
CA MET A 113 43.40 -28.73 -1.32
C MET A 113 44.40 -29.74 -0.74
N ARG A 114 43.93 -30.86 -0.16
CA ARG A 114 44.78 -31.97 0.30
C ARG A 114 45.54 -32.62 -0.85
N GLY A 115 44.91 -32.85 -2.00
CA GLY A 115 45.57 -33.42 -3.19
C GLY A 115 46.69 -32.52 -3.73
N ASN A 116 46.43 -31.22 -3.84
CA ASN A 116 47.43 -30.23 -4.25
C ASN A 116 48.61 -30.18 -3.26
N LEU A 117 48.34 -30.24 -1.95
CA LEU A 117 49.37 -30.27 -0.92
C LEU A 117 50.23 -31.53 -0.99
N ASN A 118 49.63 -32.71 -1.15
CA ASN A 118 50.39 -33.95 -1.28
C ASN A 118 51.30 -33.93 -2.51
N THR A 119 50.80 -33.45 -3.66
CA THR A 119 51.60 -33.29 -4.88
C THR A 119 52.80 -32.36 -4.66
N TYR A 120 52.59 -31.25 -3.94
CA TYR A 120 53.66 -30.32 -3.60
C TYR A 120 54.72 -30.91 -2.66
N ILE A 121 54.30 -31.75 -1.69
CA ILE A 121 55.21 -32.49 -0.80
C ILE A 121 56.04 -33.49 -1.63
N ASP A 122 55.42 -34.25 -2.52
CA ASP A 122 56.10 -35.20 -3.41
C ASP A 122 57.12 -34.47 -4.32
N GLU A 123 56.80 -33.30 -4.86
CA GLU A 123 57.73 -32.47 -5.63
C GLU A 123 58.92 -31.98 -4.78
N CYS A 124 58.69 -31.60 -3.53
CA CYS A 124 59.73 -31.19 -2.59
C CYS A 124 60.66 -32.36 -2.19
N ASP A 125 60.16 -33.58 -2.10
CA ASP A 125 61.00 -34.73 -1.74
C ASP A 125 61.80 -35.25 -2.94
N ASN A 126 61.20 -35.30 -4.14
CA ASN A 126 61.90 -35.67 -5.38
C ASN A 126 63.00 -34.67 -5.79
N SER A 127 62.86 -33.39 -5.46
CA SER A 127 63.88 -32.37 -5.76
C SER A 127 65.11 -32.40 -4.83
N SER A 128 65.00 -33.02 -3.65
CA SER A 128 66.04 -33.00 -2.60
C SER A 128 67.19 -34.01 -2.76
N ALA A 129 67.27 -34.72 -3.89
CA ALA A 129 68.24 -35.79 -4.12
C ALA A 129 69.67 -35.32 -4.50
N GLY A 130 69.95 -34.01 -4.53
CA GLY A 130 71.18 -33.45 -5.13
C GLY A 130 72.05 -32.52 -4.27
N THR A 131 71.55 -31.99 -3.15
CA THR A 131 72.18 -30.84 -2.46
C THR A 131 72.33 -31.04 -0.94
N SER A 132 73.53 -31.42 -0.50
CA SER A 132 73.87 -31.53 0.93
C SER A 132 74.13 -30.16 1.58
N GLY A 133 73.08 -29.34 1.72
CA GLY A 133 73.14 -28.02 2.35
C GLY A 133 72.03 -27.82 3.38
N GLY A 134 72.37 -27.57 4.65
CA GLY A 134 71.41 -27.44 5.76
C GLY A 134 70.35 -26.32 5.63
N ASN A 135 70.49 -25.43 4.65
CA ASN A 135 69.47 -24.43 4.31
C ASN A 135 68.20 -25.06 3.71
N GLU A 136 68.31 -26.23 3.05
CA GLU A 136 67.18 -26.86 2.36
C GLU A 136 66.13 -27.40 3.35
N GLN A 137 66.59 -27.99 4.46
CA GLN A 137 65.71 -28.47 5.53
C GLN A 137 65.03 -27.31 6.29
N TYR A 138 65.73 -26.19 6.50
CA TYR A 138 65.11 -24.97 7.03
C TYR A 138 63.98 -24.48 6.10
N LEU A 139 64.22 -24.47 4.78
CA LEU A 139 63.22 -24.04 3.80
C LEU A 139 61.98 -24.96 3.80
N LYS A 140 62.17 -26.30 3.86
CA LYS A 140 61.07 -27.26 3.99
C LYS A 140 60.25 -27.02 5.25
N GLU A 141 60.89 -26.79 6.41
CA GLU A 141 60.17 -26.49 7.66
C GLU A 141 59.39 -25.17 7.59
N GLU A 142 60.00 -24.10 7.08
CA GLU A 142 59.36 -22.78 6.94
C GLU A 142 58.12 -22.87 6.01
N MET A 143 58.24 -23.60 4.90
CA MET A 143 57.13 -23.86 3.97
C MET A 143 56.01 -24.69 4.61
N CYS A 144 56.34 -25.79 5.30
CA CYS A 144 55.34 -26.59 6.01
C CYS A 144 54.58 -25.76 7.05
N ARG A 145 55.25 -24.88 7.80
CA ARG A 145 54.60 -23.93 8.73
C ARG A 145 53.69 -22.94 7.99
N SER A 146 54.15 -22.39 6.86
CA SER A 146 53.35 -21.46 6.05
C SER A 146 52.08 -22.11 5.50
N VAL A 147 52.17 -23.36 5.02
CA VAL A 147 50.98 -24.11 4.55
C VAL A 147 50.06 -24.43 5.72
N LEU A 148 50.58 -24.89 6.86
CA LEU A 148 49.74 -25.15 8.04
C LEU A 148 49.00 -23.87 8.49
N SER A 149 49.65 -22.71 8.40
CA SER A 149 49.03 -21.41 8.69
C SER A 149 47.87 -21.11 7.74
N ILE A 150 48.06 -21.32 6.43
CA ILE A 150 47.02 -21.10 5.41
C ILE A 150 45.84 -22.05 5.62
N VAL A 151 46.09 -23.34 5.90
CA VAL A 151 45.02 -24.32 6.19
C VAL A 151 44.23 -23.92 7.44
N ASN A 152 44.91 -23.55 8.52
CA ASN A 152 44.25 -23.08 9.74
C ASN A 152 43.45 -21.78 9.51
N GLU A 153 43.96 -20.85 8.69
CA GLU A 153 43.23 -19.63 8.32
C GLU A 153 41.98 -19.95 7.48
N PHE A 154 42.07 -20.93 6.58
CA PHE A 154 40.94 -21.40 5.77
C PHE A 154 39.85 -22.10 6.59
N ASP A 155 40.24 -22.94 7.55
CA ASP A 155 39.31 -23.55 8.52
C ASP A 155 38.60 -22.48 9.37
N ASN A 156 39.33 -21.44 9.79
CA ASN A 156 38.76 -20.31 10.52
C ASN A 156 37.78 -19.47 9.69
N ILE A 157 38.10 -19.20 8.41
CA ILE A 157 37.19 -18.51 7.47
C ILE A 157 35.92 -19.34 7.25
N THR A 158 36.07 -20.63 6.95
CA THR A 158 34.95 -21.55 6.72
C THR A 158 34.05 -21.67 7.95
N ALA A 159 34.63 -21.71 9.15
CA ALA A 159 33.88 -21.71 10.41
C ALA A 159 33.18 -20.38 10.67
N LYS A 160 33.79 -19.24 10.29
CA LYS A 160 33.18 -17.90 10.42
C LYS A 160 31.98 -17.75 9.49
N GLU A 161 32.13 -18.01 8.19
CA GLU A 161 31.05 -17.91 7.20
C GLU A 161 29.89 -18.86 7.55
N LEU A 162 30.19 -20.07 8.02
CA LEU A 162 29.18 -21.01 8.51
C LEU A 162 28.40 -20.49 9.73
N ASN A 163 29.06 -19.75 10.64
CA ASN A 163 28.38 -19.13 11.77
C ASN A 163 27.54 -17.92 11.33
N GLU A 164 28.04 -17.06 10.44
CA GLU A 164 27.28 -15.92 9.89
C GLU A 164 26.02 -16.39 9.14
N MET A 165 26.12 -17.39 8.27
CA MET A 165 24.95 -18.02 7.63
C MET A 165 23.99 -18.67 8.63
N LYS A 166 24.51 -19.29 9.69
CA LYS A 166 23.68 -19.91 10.75
C LYS A 166 22.89 -18.85 11.52
N ASP A 167 23.50 -17.71 11.82
CA ASP A 167 22.83 -16.60 12.49
C ASP A 167 21.78 -15.92 11.58
N GLU A 168 22.06 -15.79 10.28
CA GLU A 168 21.06 -15.34 9.29
C GLU A 168 19.87 -16.32 9.22
N VAL A 169 20.12 -17.63 9.14
CA VAL A 169 19.06 -18.66 9.15
C VAL A 169 18.26 -18.65 10.45
N ILE A 170 18.90 -18.40 11.61
CA ILE A 170 18.21 -18.22 12.90
C ILE A 170 17.34 -16.97 12.88
N SER A 171 17.83 -15.85 12.35
CA SER A 171 17.11 -14.59 12.20
C SER A 171 15.86 -14.75 11.30
N ILE A 172 16.03 -15.35 10.11
CA ILE A 172 14.94 -15.66 9.18
C ILE A 172 13.91 -16.57 9.85
N LYS A 173 14.35 -17.64 10.53
CA LYS A 173 13.46 -18.55 11.27
C LYS A 173 12.67 -17.82 12.36
N GLY A 174 13.29 -16.89 13.08
CA GLY A 174 12.62 -16.05 14.07
C GLY A 174 11.54 -15.16 13.46
N SER A 175 11.88 -14.46 12.37
CA SER A 175 10.95 -13.60 11.61
C SER A 175 9.75 -14.36 11.05
N VAL A 176 10.00 -15.51 10.42
CA VAL A 176 8.96 -16.40 9.88
C VAL A 176 8.06 -16.92 11.01
N THR A 177 8.63 -17.38 12.13
CA THR A 177 7.87 -17.85 13.30
C THR A 177 6.99 -16.74 13.89
N SER A 178 7.50 -15.51 13.99
CA SER A 178 6.73 -14.34 14.45
C SER A 178 5.55 -14.02 13.52
N SER A 179 5.78 -14.08 12.20
CA SER A 179 4.74 -13.82 11.20
C SER A 179 3.65 -14.89 11.21
N ILE A 180 4.03 -16.18 11.31
CA ILE A 180 3.09 -17.29 11.47
C ILE A 180 2.23 -17.09 12.72
N HIS A 181 2.84 -16.78 13.87
CA HIS A 181 2.11 -16.58 15.12
C HIS A 181 1.06 -15.46 15.00
N LYS A 182 1.43 -14.31 14.41
CA LYS A 182 0.48 -13.21 14.17
C LYS A 182 -0.66 -13.61 13.24
N CYS A 183 -0.40 -14.38 12.18
CA CYS A 183 -1.44 -14.90 11.29
C CYS A 183 -2.37 -15.90 12.00
N THR A 184 -1.85 -16.77 12.88
CA THR A 184 -2.66 -17.67 13.70
C THR A 184 -3.55 -16.90 14.68
N THR A 185 -3.05 -15.85 15.31
CA THR A 185 -3.85 -14.96 16.17
C THR A 185 -4.97 -14.28 15.37
N LEU A 186 -4.66 -13.71 14.20
CA LEU A 186 -5.66 -13.08 13.33
C LEU A 186 -6.74 -14.07 12.87
N HIS A 187 -6.37 -15.31 12.54
CA HIS A 187 -7.32 -16.38 12.20
C HIS A 187 -8.24 -16.70 13.38
N ASN A 188 -7.71 -16.84 14.60
CA ASN A 188 -8.50 -17.10 15.79
C ASN A 188 -9.48 -15.94 16.09
N ASP A 189 -9.06 -14.69 15.93
CA ASP A 189 -9.90 -13.51 16.10
C ASP A 189 -11.01 -13.45 15.03
N LEU A 190 -10.71 -13.79 13.78
CA LEU A 190 -11.69 -13.90 12.68
C LEU A 190 -12.71 -15.01 12.92
N SER A 191 -12.29 -16.20 13.38
CA SER A 191 -13.19 -17.31 13.69
C SER A 191 -14.13 -16.97 14.86
N GLN A 192 -13.63 -16.32 15.92
CA GLN A 192 -14.47 -15.79 16.99
C GLN A 192 -15.44 -14.69 16.52
N PHE A 193 -15.00 -13.85 15.59
CA PHE A 193 -15.86 -12.82 14.99
C PHE A 193 -16.96 -13.46 14.13
N HIS A 194 -16.65 -14.51 13.37
CA HIS A 194 -17.63 -15.25 12.57
C HIS A 194 -18.71 -15.89 13.46
N GLU A 195 -18.34 -16.56 14.55
CA GLU A 195 -19.31 -17.05 15.55
C GLU A 195 -20.19 -15.94 16.14
N LEU A 196 -19.62 -14.77 16.41
CA LEU A 196 -20.37 -13.62 16.93
C LEU A 196 -21.39 -13.13 15.90
N VAL A 197 -21.01 -13.03 14.62
CA VAL A 197 -21.89 -12.65 13.51
C VAL A 197 -23.03 -13.65 13.32
N GLN A 198 -22.77 -14.97 13.41
CA GLN A 198 -23.85 -15.97 13.37
C GLN A 198 -24.86 -15.82 14.52
N LYS A 199 -24.42 -15.37 15.70
CA LYS A 199 -25.25 -15.18 16.91
C LYS A 199 -25.98 -13.83 16.97
N ILE A 200 -25.71 -12.90 16.05
CA ILE A 200 -26.10 -11.49 16.19
C ILE A 200 -27.61 -11.23 16.02
N GLY A 201 -28.26 -11.85 15.02
CA GLY A 201 -29.67 -11.57 14.71
C GLY A 201 -29.97 -10.08 14.59
N ASP A 202 -31.11 -9.63 15.12
CA ASP A 202 -31.47 -8.19 15.19
C ASP A 202 -30.91 -7.47 16.44
N ASN A 203 -29.97 -8.08 17.19
CA ASN A 203 -29.50 -7.51 18.45
C ASN A 203 -28.49 -6.37 18.23
N LYS A 204 -28.98 -5.12 18.34
CA LYS A 204 -28.20 -3.88 18.21
C LYS A 204 -26.95 -3.80 19.09
N GLU A 205 -26.97 -4.39 20.28
CA GLU A 205 -25.84 -4.36 21.22
C GLU A 205 -24.70 -5.27 20.73
N LEU A 206 -25.04 -6.46 20.21
CA LEU A 206 -24.08 -7.36 19.60
C LEU A 206 -23.52 -6.79 18.28
N CYS A 207 -24.32 -6.06 17.49
CA CYS A 207 -23.83 -5.34 16.30
C CYS A 207 -22.74 -4.31 16.64
N LEU A 208 -22.88 -3.57 17.75
CA LEU A 208 -21.87 -2.61 18.20
C LEU A 208 -20.55 -3.32 18.59
N ILE A 209 -20.64 -4.43 19.31
CA ILE A 209 -19.49 -5.26 19.71
C ILE A 209 -18.78 -5.83 18.47
N ALA A 210 -19.54 -6.30 17.47
CA ALA A 210 -18.99 -6.74 16.19
C ALA A 210 -18.28 -5.60 15.44
N SER A 211 -18.86 -4.39 15.37
CA SER A 211 -18.21 -3.25 14.73
C SER A 211 -16.86 -2.91 15.39
N ILE A 212 -16.77 -2.98 16.71
CA ILE A 212 -15.52 -2.72 17.46
C ILE A 212 -14.48 -3.82 17.19
N LYS A 213 -14.87 -5.10 17.26
CA LYS A 213 -13.97 -6.21 16.96
C LYS A 213 -13.47 -6.20 15.51
N CYS A 214 -14.36 -5.95 14.54
CA CYS A 214 -14.02 -5.85 13.12
C CYS A 214 -12.97 -4.76 12.87
N LYS A 215 -13.15 -3.57 13.47
CA LYS A 215 -12.16 -2.48 13.39
C LYS A 215 -10.79 -2.88 13.95
N HIS A 216 -10.75 -3.64 15.05
CA HIS A 216 -9.50 -4.13 15.64
C HIS A 216 -8.81 -5.15 14.73
N ILE A 217 -9.56 -6.12 14.19
CA ILE A 217 -9.08 -7.15 13.27
C ILE A 217 -8.51 -6.50 11.98
N ILE A 218 -9.23 -5.54 11.39
CA ILE A 218 -8.76 -4.80 10.21
C ILE A 218 -7.46 -4.04 10.53
N GLN A 219 -7.36 -3.39 11.69
CA GLN A 219 -6.14 -2.67 12.09
C GLN A 219 -4.95 -3.63 12.29
N GLN A 220 -5.16 -4.80 12.88
CA GLN A 220 -4.13 -5.84 12.98
C GLN A 220 -3.71 -6.35 11.58
N ALA A 221 -4.68 -6.65 10.70
CA ALA A 221 -4.42 -7.12 9.33
C ALA A 221 -3.62 -6.10 8.50
N LEU A 222 -3.98 -4.81 8.55
CA LEU A 222 -3.24 -3.74 7.88
C LEU A 222 -1.80 -3.59 8.42
N THR A 223 -1.61 -3.80 9.72
CA THR A 223 -0.28 -3.80 10.36
C THR A 223 0.55 -5.03 9.93
N LEU A 224 -0.11 -6.20 9.80
CA LEU A 224 0.48 -7.45 9.32
C LEU A 224 0.92 -7.39 7.85
N LEU A 225 0.15 -6.71 6.99
CA LEU A 225 0.43 -6.56 5.56
C LEU A 225 1.61 -5.62 5.26
N GLY A 226 2.34 -5.11 6.26
CA GLY A 226 3.42 -4.15 6.08
C GLY A 226 2.97 -2.77 5.57
N LYS A 227 1.68 -2.60 5.29
CA LYS A 227 1.01 -1.35 4.88
C LYS A 227 0.81 -0.43 6.08
N SER A 228 1.89 -0.17 6.83
CA SER A 228 1.96 1.02 7.68
C SER A 228 1.90 2.24 6.76
N GLY A 229 0.70 2.81 6.63
CA GLY A 229 0.52 4.04 5.87
C GLY A 229 1.47 5.09 6.45
N LYS A 230 2.35 5.67 5.62
CA LYS A 230 3.29 6.69 6.09
C LYS A 230 2.48 7.81 6.75
N ALA A 231 2.67 7.98 8.06
CA ALA A 231 2.03 9.06 8.80
C ALA A 231 2.69 10.37 8.37
N PHE A 232 1.98 11.19 7.59
CA PHE A 232 2.45 12.52 7.22
C PHE A 232 2.11 13.51 8.33
N ASN A 233 3.14 14.04 8.97
CA ASN A 233 2.98 15.15 9.91
C ASN A 233 2.67 16.43 9.12
N VAL A 234 1.58 17.11 9.46
CA VAL A 234 1.21 18.40 8.88
C VAL A 234 2.28 19.44 9.24
N GLN A 235 3.17 19.75 8.30
CA GLN A 235 4.32 20.63 8.55
C GLN A 235 3.94 22.10 8.74
N ARG A 236 2.86 22.55 8.09
CA ARG A 236 2.40 23.95 8.14
C ARG A 236 0.89 24.02 8.04
N LYS A 237 0.29 24.88 8.86
CA LYS A 237 -1.12 25.28 8.79
C LYS A 237 -1.18 26.79 8.57
N SER A 238 -2.06 27.24 7.69
CA SER A 238 -2.36 28.66 7.45
C SER A 238 -3.87 28.84 7.26
N VAL A 239 -4.38 30.02 7.57
CA VAL A 239 -5.79 30.38 7.39
C VAL A 239 -5.85 31.50 6.35
N HIS A 240 -6.73 31.36 5.36
CA HIS A 240 -6.89 32.30 4.26
C HIS A 240 -8.36 32.71 4.17
N ASN A 241 -8.62 34.01 4.02
CA ASN A 241 -9.98 34.51 3.87
C ASN A 241 -10.41 34.37 2.41
N VAL A 242 -11.46 33.57 2.18
CA VAL A 242 -12.06 33.31 0.85
C VAL A 242 -13.39 34.05 0.63
N ARG A 243 -13.73 34.99 1.53
CA ARG A 243 -14.91 35.85 1.40
C ARG A 243 -14.65 36.99 0.41
N ILE A 244 -15.63 37.25 -0.45
CA ILE A 244 -15.67 38.40 -1.36
C ILE A 244 -16.79 39.38 -0.93
N PRO A 245 -16.73 40.68 -1.31
CA PRO A 245 -17.69 41.68 -0.85
C PRO A 245 -19.16 41.39 -1.20
N SER A 246 -19.41 40.60 -2.25
CA SER A 246 -20.74 40.20 -2.70
C SER A 246 -21.28 38.94 -2.00
N ASP A 247 -20.60 38.37 -1.00
CA ASP A 247 -21.06 37.19 -0.26
C ASP A 247 -22.09 37.57 0.83
N SER A 248 -23.33 37.16 0.59
CA SER A 248 -24.46 37.34 1.53
C SER A 248 -24.34 36.49 2.80
N TYR A 249 -23.64 35.37 2.74
CA TYR A 249 -23.52 34.40 3.83
C TYR A 249 -22.06 34.14 4.21
N GLU A 250 -21.85 33.58 5.41
CA GLU A 250 -20.56 33.01 5.78
C GLU A 250 -20.18 31.89 4.80
N CYS A 251 -18.91 31.90 4.35
CA CYS A 251 -18.40 30.94 3.37
C CYS A 251 -18.47 29.52 3.91
N SER A 252 -19.06 28.61 3.14
CA SER A 252 -19.22 27.21 3.51
C SER A 252 -18.57 26.33 2.47
N ILE A 253 -17.27 26.07 2.64
CA ILE A 253 -16.50 25.35 1.63
C ILE A 253 -16.79 23.84 1.72
N ALA A 254 -17.47 23.32 0.71
CA ALA A 254 -17.86 21.91 0.64
C ALA A 254 -16.90 21.07 -0.23
N GLY A 255 -16.38 21.65 -1.31
CA GLY A 255 -15.46 21.02 -2.25
C GLY A 255 -14.22 21.87 -2.54
N ILE A 256 -13.12 21.21 -2.91
CA ILE A 256 -11.87 21.86 -3.27
C ILE A 256 -11.13 21.08 -4.36
N CYS A 257 -10.66 21.79 -5.39
CA CYS A 257 -9.90 21.23 -6.49
C CYS A 257 -8.64 22.07 -6.76
N VAL A 258 -7.48 21.43 -6.85
CA VAL A 258 -6.21 22.08 -7.21
C VAL A 258 -5.96 21.86 -8.69
N LEU A 259 -5.74 22.94 -9.44
CA LEU A 259 -5.45 22.91 -10.88
C LEU A 259 -3.97 22.58 -11.13
N THR A 260 -3.63 22.18 -12.36
CA THR A 260 -2.26 21.77 -12.72
C THR A 260 -1.23 22.90 -12.65
N ASP A 261 -1.68 24.17 -12.66
CA ASP A 261 -0.84 25.36 -12.48
C ASP A 261 -0.72 25.82 -11.01
N GLY A 262 -1.31 25.07 -10.06
CA GLY A 262 -1.33 25.39 -8.64
C GLY A 262 -2.36 26.43 -8.22
N GLN A 263 -3.22 26.92 -9.12
CA GLN A 263 -4.44 27.62 -8.72
C GLN A 263 -5.41 26.66 -8.02
N VAL A 264 -6.35 27.21 -7.24
CA VAL A 264 -7.29 26.42 -6.46
C VAL A 264 -8.72 26.89 -6.68
N LEU A 265 -9.62 25.95 -6.94
CA LEU A 265 -11.06 26.18 -6.97
C LEU A 265 -11.68 25.70 -5.65
N VAL A 266 -12.57 26.50 -5.08
CA VAL A 266 -13.36 26.14 -3.90
C VAL A 266 -14.85 26.30 -4.17
N ALA A 267 -15.65 25.34 -3.69
CA ALA A 267 -17.12 25.36 -3.76
C ALA A 267 -17.69 25.93 -2.47
N ASP A 268 -18.15 27.18 -2.52
CA ASP A 268 -18.83 27.86 -1.42
C ASP A 268 -20.34 27.59 -1.50
N SER A 269 -20.80 26.58 -0.77
CA SER A 269 -22.15 26.02 -0.89
C SER A 269 -23.25 27.03 -0.50
N LYS A 270 -23.05 27.77 0.60
CA LYS A 270 -24.01 28.77 1.10
C LYS A 270 -24.11 29.99 0.19
N ASN A 271 -23.01 30.45 -0.40
CA ASN A 271 -23.02 31.58 -1.34
C ASN A 271 -23.32 31.17 -2.80
N LYS A 272 -23.63 29.88 -3.06
CA LYS A 272 -23.89 29.33 -4.40
C LYS A 272 -22.80 29.70 -5.42
N ARG A 273 -21.52 29.57 -5.02
CA ARG A 273 -20.37 30.06 -5.79
C ARG A 273 -19.23 29.07 -5.92
N ILE A 274 -18.59 29.10 -7.09
CA ILE A 274 -17.24 28.58 -7.29
C ILE A 274 -16.27 29.75 -7.27
N LYS A 275 -15.23 29.69 -6.43
CA LYS A 275 -14.23 30.76 -6.32
C LYS A 275 -12.88 30.24 -6.79
N LEU A 276 -12.21 31.02 -7.63
CA LEU A 276 -10.84 30.77 -8.09
C LEU A 276 -9.85 31.54 -7.25
N LEU A 277 -8.89 30.82 -6.67
CA LEU A 277 -7.81 31.33 -5.86
C LEU A 277 -6.49 31.21 -6.63
N ASN A 278 -5.63 32.22 -6.50
CA ASN A 278 -4.24 32.13 -6.95
C ASN A 278 -3.39 31.22 -6.04
N GLN A 279 -2.12 31.03 -6.38
CA GLN A 279 -1.16 30.24 -5.59
C GLN A 279 -0.90 30.83 -4.18
N GLN A 280 -1.28 32.07 -3.94
CA GLN A 280 -1.22 32.77 -2.65
C GLN A 280 -2.55 32.65 -1.86
N TYR A 281 -3.49 31.83 -2.35
CA TYR A 281 -4.82 31.59 -1.78
C TYR A 281 -5.74 32.82 -1.70
N GLN A 282 -5.48 33.84 -2.53
CA GLN A 282 -6.33 35.01 -2.69
C GLN A 282 -7.37 34.76 -3.78
N VAL A 283 -8.63 35.11 -3.52
CA VAL A 283 -9.70 34.99 -4.53
C VAL A 283 -9.46 35.99 -5.66
N VAL A 284 -9.22 35.48 -6.87
CA VAL A 284 -8.99 36.28 -8.09
C VAL A 284 -10.20 36.29 -9.02
N ASN A 285 -11.10 35.31 -8.89
CA ASN A 285 -12.34 35.25 -9.67
C ASN A 285 -13.43 34.42 -8.97
N HIS A 286 -14.67 34.54 -9.43
CA HIS A 286 -15.78 33.68 -9.00
C HIS A 286 -16.78 33.43 -10.12
N TRP A 287 -17.60 32.40 -9.94
CA TRP A 287 -18.69 32.03 -10.82
C TRP A 287 -19.92 31.66 -9.98
N ASP A 288 -21.05 32.29 -10.26
CA ASP A 288 -22.32 32.00 -9.60
C ASP A 288 -22.97 30.75 -10.24
N VAL A 289 -23.40 29.81 -9.40
CA VAL A 289 -24.10 28.59 -9.81
C VAL A 289 -25.56 28.61 -9.36
N THR A 290 -26.39 27.79 -9.99
CA THR A 290 -27.86 27.71 -9.81
C THR A 290 -28.29 27.32 -8.39
N ALA A 291 -27.51 26.46 -7.76
CA ALA A 291 -27.77 25.81 -6.49
C ALA A 291 -26.46 25.67 -5.70
N GLY A 292 -26.50 25.14 -4.48
CA GLY A 292 -25.28 24.98 -3.68
C GLY A 292 -24.29 24.03 -4.37
N PRO A 293 -23.03 24.43 -4.64
CA PRO A 293 -22.01 23.49 -5.07
C PRO A 293 -21.51 22.68 -3.86
N TRP A 294 -21.51 21.35 -3.97
CA TRP A 294 -21.12 20.44 -2.89
C TRP A 294 -19.70 19.89 -3.07
N ASP A 295 -19.27 19.66 -4.31
CA ASP A 295 -17.95 19.10 -4.59
C ASP A 295 -17.42 19.51 -5.98
N ILE A 296 -16.10 19.44 -6.18
CA ILE A 296 -15.41 19.81 -7.43
C ILE A 296 -14.32 18.77 -7.73
N CYS A 297 -14.30 18.23 -8.95
CA CYS A 297 -13.20 17.37 -9.40
C CYS A 297 -12.57 17.85 -10.71
N LEU A 298 -11.28 17.53 -10.88
CA LEU A 298 -10.49 17.85 -12.06
C LEU A 298 -10.77 16.85 -13.19
N ILE A 299 -11.14 17.35 -14.37
CA ILE A 299 -11.38 16.54 -15.57
C ILE A 299 -10.15 16.56 -16.48
N THR A 300 -9.69 17.77 -16.80
CA THR A 300 -8.49 18.03 -17.60
C THR A 300 -7.60 19.04 -16.88
N SER A 301 -6.51 19.51 -17.48
CA SER A 301 -5.66 20.57 -16.90
C SER A 301 -6.42 21.88 -16.61
N SER A 302 -7.54 22.14 -17.29
CA SER A 302 -8.30 23.39 -17.22
C SER A 302 -9.82 23.22 -17.09
N GLU A 303 -10.38 22.02 -17.25
CA GLU A 303 -11.82 21.76 -17.04
C GLU A 303 -12.04 21.02 -15.71
N VAL A 304 -13.00 21.50 -14.91
CA VAL A 304 -13.52 20.81 -13.73
C VAL A 304 -14.99 20.44 -13.91
N ALA A 305 -15.44 19.41 -13.20
CA ALA A 305 -16.86 19.14 -12.98
C ALA A 305 -17.24 19.47 -11.54
N VAL A 306 -18.43 20.03 -11.37
CA VAL A 306 -18.98 20.51 -10.09
C VAL A 306 -20.27 19.75 -9.82
N ALA A 307 -20.38 19.12 -8.65
CA ALA A 307 -21.64 18.59 -8.13
C ALA A 307 -22.46 19.76 -7.56
N VAL A 308 -23.61 20.06 -8.19
CA VAL A 308 -24.51 21.14 -7.77
C VAL A 308 -25.82 20.53 -7.29
N ASN A 309 -26.14 20.75 -6.02
CA ASN A 309 -27.27 20.12 -5.35
C ASN A 309 -28.01 21.08 -4.38
N ASP A 310 -29.33 21.13 -4.51
CA ASP A 310 -30.23 21.92 -3.67
C ASP A 310 -31.52 21.10 -3.47
N HIS A 311 -31.71 20.64 -2.22
CA HIS A 311 -32.79 19.72 -1.84
C HIS A 311 -34.19 20.39 -1.94
N ASP A 312 -34.27 21.70 -1.71
CA ASP A 312 -35.54 22.44 -1.70
C ASP A 312 -36.06 22.66 -3.13
N SER A 313 -35.14 23.03 -4.04
CA SER A 313 -35.47 23.26 -5.46
C SER A 313 -35.38 22.02 -6.35
N LYS A 314 -34.93 20.88 -5.80
CA LYS A 314 -34.69 19.61 -6.52
C LYS A 314 -33.73 19.77 -7.72
N ILE A 315 -32.80 20.70 -7.61
CA ILE A 315 -31.73 20.87 -8.60
C ILE A 315 -30.63 19.89 -8.21
N HIS A 316 -30.39 18.91 -9.09
CA HIS A 316 -29.29 17.96 -8.95
C HIS A 316 -28.60 17.89 -10.31
N GLU A 317 -27.49 18.61 -10.49
CA GLU A 317 -26.81 18.69 -11.79
C GLU A 317 -25.29 18.64 -11.66
N VAL A 318 -24.64 18.12 -12.71
CA VAL A 318 -23.19 18.28 -12.90
C VAL A 318 -22.98 19.45 -13.85
N GLN A 319 -22.25 20.47 -13.40
CA GLN A 319 -21.81 21.59 -14.24
C GLN A 319 -20.33 21.46 -14.57
N PHE A 320 -19.94 21.70 -15.82
CA PHE A 320 -18.53 21.79 -16.20
C PHE A 320 -18.11 23.26 -16.26
N ILE A 321 -16.96 23.57 -15.69
CA ILE A 321 -16.38 24.93 -15.70
C ILE A 321 -14.96 24.84 -16.24
N THR A 322 -14.66 25.66 -17.25
CA THR A 322 -13.31 25.82 -17.78
C THR A 322 -12.64 27.03 -17.15
N VAL A 323 -11.39 26.88 -16.72
CA VAL A 323 -10.52 27.96 -16.26
C VAL A 323 -9.59 28.35 -17.40
N ASN A 324 -9.78 29.56 -17.94
CA ASN A 324 -8.97 30.10 -19.03
C ASN A 324 -8.38 31.44 -18.63
N GLN A 325 -7.05 31.53 -18.48
CA GLN A 325 -6.33 32.75 -18.11
C GLN A 325 -6.90 33.44 -16.84
N GLY A 326 -7.20 32.65 -15.81
CA GLY A 326 -7.81 33.15 -14.57
C GLY A 326 -9.29 33.53 -14.66
N LYS A 327 -9.96 33.25 -15.80
CA LYS A 327 -11.40 33.44 -15.98
C LYS A 327 -12.14 32.10 -15.90
N LEU A 328 -13.24 32.10 -15.16
CA LEU A 328 -14.16 30.98 -15.11
C LEU A 328 -15.18 31.12 -16.23
N VAL A 329 -15.35 30.06 -17.02
CA VAL A 329 -16.28 29.98 -18.14
C VAL A 329 -17.15 28.74 -17.93
N SER A 330 -18.46 28.93 -17.76
CA SER A 330 -19.40 27.81 -17.72
C SER A 330 -19.46 27.10 -19.08
N GLY A 331 -19.39 25.78 -19.05
CA GLY A 331 -19.47 24.91 -20.22
C GLY A 331 -20.80 24.15 -20.28
N ARG A 332 -20.71 22.85 -20.58
CA ARG A 332 -21.88 21.96 -20.59
C ARG A 332 -22.37 21.67 -19.17
N LYS A 333 -23.63 21.24 -19.04
CA LYS A 333 -24.18 20.67 -17.81
C LYS A 333 -25.23 19.62 -18.10
N PHE A 334 -25.50 18.72 -17.15
CA PHE A 334 -26.56 17.71 -17.26
C PHE A 334 -27.26 17.48 -15.92
N GLN A 335 -28.57 17.22 -15.97
CA GLN A 335 -29.38 16.88 -14.79
C GLN A 335 -29.16 15.42 -14.38
N LEU A 336 -29.20 15.18 -13.08
CA LEU A 336 -29.21 13.87 -12.44
C LEU A 336 -30.64 13.53 -12.00
N GLN A 337 -30.94 12.24 -11.87
CA GLN A 337 -32.22 11.76 -11.32
C GLN A 337 -32.15 11.47 -9.81
N HIS A 338 -31.07 11.90 -9.17
CA HIS A 338 -30.75 11.67 -7.75
C HIS A 338 -29.89 12.83 -7.24
N GLU A 339 -29.83 13.01 -5.92
CA GLU A 339 -28.96 13.98 -5.26
C GLU A 339 -27.49 13.76 -5.62
N CYS A 340 -26.66 14.82 -5.60
CA CYS A 340 -25.21 14.69 -5.72
C CYS A 340 -24.49 15.41 -4.57
N THR A 341 -23.61 14.66 -3.90
CA THR A 341 -22.90 15.11 -2.69
C THR A 341 -21.39 15.12 -2.88
N CYS A 342 -20.84 14.14 -3.59
CA CYS A 342 -19.46 14.14 -4.06
C CYS A 342 -19.37 13.77 -5.54
N ILE A 343 -18.28 14.19 -6.17
CA ILE A 343 -17.94 13.87 -7.56
C ILE A 343 -16.45 13.61 -7.69
N THR A 344 -16.07 12.56 -8.43
CA THR A 344 -14.69 12.35 -8.85
C THR A 344 -14.65 11.85 -10.29
N HIS A 345 -13.54 12.12 -10.98
CA HIS A 345 -13.30 11.69 -12.35
C HIS A 345 -12.18 10.65 -12.38
N HIS A 346 -12.34 9.61 -13.19
CA HIS A 346 -11.36 8.55 -13.39
C HIS A 346 -11.54 7.92 -14.79
N GLN A 347 -10.46 7.82 -15.57
CA GLN A 347 -10.41 7.19 -16.91
C GLN A 347 -11.51 7.65 -17.90
N GLY A 348 -11.91 8.93 -17.88
CA GLY A 348 -12.93 9.47 -18.78
C GLY A 348 -14.37 9.31 -18.29
N ASP A 349 -14.56 8.75 -17.09
CA ASP A 349 -15.87 8.57 -16.45
C ASP A 349 -15.96 9.38 -15.14
N LEU A 350 -17.17 9.82 -14.84
CA LEU A 350 -17.54 10.48 -13.60
C LEU A 350 -18.15 9.48 -12.62
N PHE A 351 -17.81 9.63 -11.36
CA PHE A 351 -18.31 8.83 -10.25
C PHE A 351 -18.96 9.80 -9.26
N VAL A 352 -20.27 9.67 -9.09
CA VAL A 352 -21.11 10.63 -8.34
C VAL A 352 -21.79 9.89 -7.19
N THR A 353 -21.77 10.45 -5.98
CA THR A 353 -22.48 9.89 -4.82
C THR A 353 -23.76 10.64 -4.48
N SER A 354 -24.84 9.93 -4.18
CA SER A 354 -26.12 10.47 -3.68
C SER A 354 -26.25 10.35 -2.16
N GLY A 355 -25.12 10.37 -1.44
CA GLY A 355 -25.06 9.93 -0.05
C GLY A 355 -25.14 8.41 0.08
N GLN A 356 -26.19 7.74 -0.39
CA GLN A 356 -26.37 6.29 -0.18
C GLN A 356 -25.92 5.40 -1.35
N GLU A 357 -25.78 5.97 -2.55
CA GLU A 357 -25.46 5.23 -3.77
C GLU A 357 -24.26 5.81 -4.49
N LEU A 358 -23.53 4.97 -5.23
CA LEU A 358 -22.49 5.38 -6.17
C LEU A 358 -22.97 5.10 -7.59
N TYR A 359 -22.90 6.13 -8.44
CA TYR A 359 -23.23 6.03 -9.85
C TYR A 359 -22.02 6.33 -10.71
N LYS A 360 -21.95 5.64 -11.85
CA LYS A 360 -20.99 5.89 -12.91
C LYS A 360 -21.69 6.60 -14.07
N TYR A 361 -21.11 7.69 -14.55
CA TYR A 361 -21.61 8.55 -15.62
C TYR A 361 -20.53 8.79 -16.66
N SER A 362 -20.89 8.90 -17.94
CA SER A 362 -19.98 9.46 -18.93
C SER A 362 -19.90 11.00 -18.79
N LEU A 363 -18.85 11.61 -19.35
CA LEU A 363 -18.67 13.08 -19.38
C LEU A 363 -19.77 13.83 -20.17
N ASN A 364 -20.65 13.11 -20.88
CA ASN A 364 -21.83 13.62 -21.59
C ASN A 364 -23.13 13.46 -20.78
N GLY A 365 -23.07 12.96 -19.55
CA GLY A 365 -24.24 12.83 -18.66
C GLY A 365 -25.06 11.56 -18.83
N LYS A 366 -24.61 10.59 -19.63
CA LYS A 366 -25.25 9.27 -19.69
C LYS A 366 -24.88 8.48 -18.44
N GLN A 367 -25.86 8.14 -17.60
CA GLN A 367 -25.66 7.15 -16.54
C GLN A 367 -25.28 5.81 -17.18
N LEU A 368 -24.14 5.26 -16.79
CA LEU A 368 -23.63 3.98 -17.30
C LEU A 368 -24.10 2.83 -16.41
N CYS A 369 -23.95 2.97 -15.09
CA CYS A 369 -24.43 2.01 -14.11
C CYS A 369 -24.55 2.64 -12.71
N ARG A 370 -25.27 1.95 -11.81
CA ARG A 370 -25.17 2.15 -10.37
C ARG A 370 -24.24 1.06 -9.83
N LEU A 371 -23.13 1.47 -9.23
CA LEU A 371 -22.06 0.58 -8.78
C LEU A 371 -22.26 0.08 -7.35
N TYR A 372 -22.91 0.88 -6.51
CA TYR A 372 -23.13 0.57 -5.10
C TYR A 372 -24.42 1.22 -4.59
N GLN A 373 -25.07 0.56 -3.63
CA GLN A 373 -26.22 1.06 -2.90
C GLN A 373 -26.20 0.52 -1.47
N ASP A 374 -26.06 1.40 -0.48
CA ASP A 374 -26.24 1.08 0.93
C ASP A 374 -26.99 2.22 1.64
N ARG A 375 -28.19 1.89 2.14
CA ARG A 375 -29.07 2.86 2.80
C ARG A 375 -28.63 3.21 4.23
N SER A 376 -27.67 2.48 4.79
CA SER A 376 -27.09 2.74 6.11
C SER A 376 -25.91 3.73 6.08
N ALA A 377 -25.40 4.03 4.88
CA ALA A 377 -24.15 4.75 4.67
C ALA A 377 -24.34 6.19 4.14
N ARG A 378 -23.33 7.04 4.36
CA ARG A 378 -23.12 8.31 3.63
C ARG A 378 -21.76 8.25 2.95
N LEU A 379 -21.73 8.31 1.63
CA LEU A 379 -20.56 8.03 0.79
C LEU A 379 -19.95 9.33 0.24
N THR A 380 -18.64 9.44 0.40
CA THR A 380 -17.80 10.46 -0.24
C THR A 380 -16.74 9.74 -1.07
N GLY A 381 -16.36 10.27 -2.24
CA GLY A 381 -15.53 9.55 -3.22
C GLY A 381 -14.31 10.36 -3.69
N LYS A 382 -13.16 9.72 -3.86
CA LYS A 382 -11.93 10.36 -4.35
C LYS A 382 -11.09 9.42 -5.22
N ASN A 383 -10.74 9.85 -6.43
CA ASN A 383 -9.80 9.13 -7.29
C ASN A 383 -8.39 9.10 -6.66
N HIS A 384 -7.75 7.94 -6.70
CA HIS A 384 -6.39 7.67 -6.24
C HIS A 384 -5.61 6.89 -7.32
N GLY A 385 -5.47 7.48 -8.50
CA GLY A 385 -4.70 6.93 -9.62
C GLY A 385 -5.44 5.82 -10.34
N GLU A 386 -5.17 4.57 -9.99
CA GLU A 386 -5.82 3.37 -10.57
C GLU A 386 -7.05 2.88 -9.78
N SER A 387 -7.35 3.49 -8.63
CA SER A 387 -8.49 3.11 -7.77
C SER A 387 -9.33 4.31 -7.36
N ILE A 388 -10.56 4.08 -6.90
CA ILE A 388 -11.41 5.10 -6.30
C ILE A 388 -11.61 4.77 -4.82
N LEU A 389 -11.16 5.66 -3.94
CA LEU A 389 -11.42 5.55 -2.51
C LEU A 389 -12.85 6.03 -2.27
N ILE A 390 -13.66 5.24 -1.57
CA ILE A 390 -14.96 5.68 -1.06
C ILE A 390 -14.91 5.63 0.45
N THR A 391 -15.26 6.74 1.08
CA THR A 391 -15.29 6.89 2.53
C THR A 391 -16.73 6.97 2.98
N CYS A 392 -17.15 5.99 3.78
CA CYS A 392 -18.41 6.09 4.50
C CYS A 392 -18.22 7.03 5.70
N VAL A 393 -19.18 7.93 5.91
CA VAL A 393 -19.18 8.93 7.01
C VAL A 393 -19.96 8.41 8.22
N LEU A 394 -20.89 7.46 8.04
CA LEU A 394 -21.71 6.89 9.11
C LEU A 394 -21.07 5.63 9.72
N CYS A 395 -20.51 4.76 8.89
CA CYS A 395 -19.63 3.69 9.34
C CYS A 395 -18.25 4.31 9.61
N THR A 396 -17.60 4.02 10.74
CA THR A 396 -16.24 4.53 11.04
C THR A 396 -15.12 3.83 10.25
N GLY A 397 -15.42 3.41 9.01
CA GLY A 397 -14.58 2.61 8.13
C GLY A 397 -14.61 3.11 6.68
N ILE A 398 -13.48 2.93 6.00
CA ILE A 398 -13.30 3.27 4.58
C ILE A 398 -13.83 2.11 3.73
N CYS A 399 -14.76 2.37 2.83
CA CYS A 399 -15.28 1.39 1.88
C CYS A 399 -14.46 1.47 0.57
N LEU A 400 -13.33 0.80 0.51
CA LEU A 400 -12.46 0.83 -0.65
C LEU A 400 -13.13 0.20 -1.89
N ALA A 401 -13.57 1.02 -2.85
CA ALA A 401 -14.09 0.54 -4.12
C ALA A 401 -12.98 0.52 -5.19
N ILE A 402 -12.17 -0.55 -5.20
CA ILE A 402 -11.20 -0.75 -6.28
C ILE A 402 -11.96 -1.01 -7.58
N VAL A 403 -12.18 0.03 -8.38
CA VAL A 403 -12.62 -0.08 -9.77
C VAL A 403 -11.41 -0.52 -10.60
N GLY A 404 -11.09 -1.81 -10.53
CA GLY A 404 -9.99 -2.40 -11.30
C GLY A 404 -10.26 -2.34 -12.80
N LYS A 405 -9.18 -2.41 -13.60
CA LYS A 405 -9.25 -2.60 -15.05
C LYS A 405 -9.85 -3.97 -15.35
N GLY A 406 -11.17 -4.05 -15.56
CA GLY A 406 -11.86 -5.33 -15.77
C GLY A 406 -13.37 -5.26 -15.92
N VAL A 407 -13.86 -4.60 -16.98
CA VAL A 407 -15.13 -4.89 -17.67
C VAL A 407 -14.87 -4.77 -19.17
#